data_AF-A0A022WAA5-F1
#
_entry.id   AF-A0A022WAA5-F1
#
_cell.length_a   1.000
_cell.length_b   1.000
_cell.length_c   1.000
_cell.angle_alpha   90.00
_cell.angle_beta   90.00
_cell.angle_gamma   90.00
#
_symmetry.space_group_name_H-M   'P 1'
#
loop_
_entity.id
_entity.type
_entity.pdbx_description
1 polymer ?
#
loop_
_entity_poly.entity_id
_entity_poly.type
_entity_poly.pdbx_seq_one_letter_code
_entity_poly.pdbx_strand_id
1 'polypeptide(L)'
;MKLAVYPYLNLEKGTIQQNKDSQETPTSLYLTKDRRTERERTESIMGSINPPQILDIRRSKFEESIPKQVEAGLLSSPKTLPALLFYSTEGIQHWNRHSHASDFYPRHEEIQILKDKATDMAASIADGSVVVDLGS
;
A
#
# COMPACT_ATOMS: atom_id res chain seq x y z
N MET A 1 -7.24 12.61 13.70
CA MET A 1 -6.59 11.40 13.16
C MET A 1 -7.55 10.71 12.20
N LYS A 2 -7.31 10.79 10.89
CA LYS A 2 -8.12 10.08 9.87
C LYS A 2 -7.39 8.78 9.54
N LEU A 3 -7.96 7.64 9.93
CA LEU A 3 -7.54 6.34 9.42
C LEU A 3 -7.94 6.28 7.95
N ALA A 4 -6.97 6.12 7.05
CA ALA A 4 -7.25 5.66 5.70
C ALA A 4 -7.37 4.13 5.75
N VAL A 5 -8.61 3.63 5.80
CA VAL A 5 -8.92 2.21 5.57
C VAL A 5 -9.00 2.05 4.06
N TYR A 6 -8.00 1.39 3.46
CA TYR A 6 -8.09 0.98 2.06
C TYR A 6 -9.08 -0.19 1.95
N PRO A 7 -10.18 -0.08 1.20
CA PRO A 7 -11.03 -1.24 0.94
C PRO A 7 -10.29 -2.19 -0.02
N TYR A 8 -10.05 -3.42 0.42
CA TYR A 8 -9.66 -4.50 -0.47
C TYR A 8 -10.81 -4.72 -1.48
N LEU A 9 -10.52 -4.54 -2.76
CA LEU A 9 -11.45 -4.78 -3.86
C LEU A 9 -11.87 -6.26 -3.87
N ASN A 10 -13.14 -6.52 -3.56
CA ASN A 10 -13.79 -7.79 -3.85
C ASN A 10 -13.87 -7.96 -5.38
N LEU A 11 -13.02 -8.83 -5.92
CA LEU A 11 -13.15 -9.31 -7.30
C LEU A 11 -14.23 -10.39 -7.36
N GLU A 12 -15.49 -9.98 -7.32
CA GLU A 12 -16.59 -10.87 -7.71
C GLU A 12 -16.64 -10.99 -9.24
N LYS A 13 -16.64 -12.24 -9.71
CA LYS A 13 -16.74 -12.61 -11.12
C LYS A 13 -18.12 -12.24 -11.65
N GLY A 14 -18.20 -11.19 -12.48
CA GLY A 14 -19.41 -10.79 -13.20
C GLY A 14 -19.28 -11.03 -14.70
N THR A 15 -20.10 -11.95 -15.21
CA THR A 15 -20.29 -12.35 -16.61
C THR A 15 -20.69 -11.17 -17.51
N ILE A 16 -19.98 -10.95 -18.63
CA ILE A 16 -20.36 -9.96 -19.65
C ILE A 16 -21.39 -10.59 -20.60
N GLN A 17 -22.60 -10.03 -20.62
CA GLN A 17 -23.57 -10.22 -21.70
C GLN A 17 -23.66 -8.89 -22.47
N GLN A 18 -23.25 -8.91 -23.73
CA GLN A 18 -23.46 -7.81 -24.67
C GLN A 18 -24.89 -7.87 -25.21
N ASN A 19 -25.58 -6.73 -25.26
CA ASN A 19 -26.71 -6.54 -26.17
C ASN A 19 -26.65 -5.14 -26.79
N LYS A 20 -26.89 -5.12 -28.11
CA LYS A 20 -26.91 -3.97 -29.02
C LYS A 20 -28.27 -3.30 -29.06
N ASP A 21 -28.24 -2.05 -29.53
CA ASP A 21 -29.31 -1.23 -30.12
C ASP A 21 -30.44 -0.71 -29.23
N SER A 22 -30.51 0.62 -29.09
CA SER A 22 -31.55 1.46 -29.75
C SER A 22 -31.55 2.89 -29.16
N GLN A 23 -31.73 3.88 -30.04
CA GLN A 23 -31.86 5.30 -29.72
C GLN A 23 -33.25 5.68 -29.20
N GLU A 24 -33.37 6.73 -28.37
CA GLU A 24 -34.15 7.97 -28.63
C GLU A 24 -34.12 8.95 -27.42
N THR A 25 -34.28 10.24 -27.73
CA THR A 25 -34.11 11.48 -26.90
C THR A 25 -35.47 11.90 -26.25
N PRO A 26 -35.76 13.09 -25.63
CA PRO A 26 -35.00 14.36 -25.49
C PRO A 26 -35.18 15.19 -24.17
N THR A 27 -34.39 16.27 -24.05
CA THR A 27 -34.79 17.64 -23.57
C THR A 27 -33.98 18.25 -22.42
N SER A 28 -33.25 19.30 -22.79
CA SER A 28 -32.97 20.54 -22.04
C SER A 28 -31.99 20.51 -20.87
N LEU A 29 -30.80 21.07 -21.04
CA LEU A 29 -30.61 22.52 -20.91
C LEU A 29 -29.22 22.88 -21.42
N TYR A 30 -29.15 23.86 -22.32
CA TYR A 30 -27.90 24.52 -22.66
C TYR A 30 -27.36 25.22 -21.41
N LEU A 31 -26.37 24.61 -20.75
CA LEU A 31 -25.31 25.36 -20.08
C LEU A 31 -24.02 25.02 -20.81
N THR A 32 -23.60 25.95 -21.67
CA THR A 32 -22.25 26.00 -22.23
C THR A 32 -21.28 26.12 -21.06
N LYS A 33 -20.86 24.99 -20.48
CA LYS A 33 -19.69 24.97 -19.62
C LYS A 33 -18.49 25.12 -20.55
N ASP A 34 -17.89 26.29 -20.45
CA ASP A 34 -16.74 26.69 -21.21
C ASP A 34 -15.61 25.66 -21.00
N ARG A 35 -15.29 24.89 -22.04
CA ARG A 35 -14.25 23.86 -22.00
C ARG A 35 -12.86 24.44 -21.71
N ARG A 36 -12.67 25.76 -21.83
CA ARG A 36 -11.42 26.42 -21.41
C ARG A 36 -11.27 26.44 -19.90
N THR A 37 -12.32 26.76 -19.15
CA THR A 37 -12.21 26.85 -17.68
C THR A 37 -12.01 25.48 -17.04
N GLU A 38 -12.54 24.40 -17.62
CA GLU A 38 -12.31 23.04 -17.11
C GLU A 38 -10.91 22.52 -17.46
N ARG A 39 -10.38 22.84 -18.66
CA ARG A 39 -8.99 22.56 -19.02
C ARG A 39 -8.00 23.34 -18.17
N GLU A 40 -8.22 24.63 -17.95
CA GLU A 40 -7.40 25.47 -17.07
C GLU A 40 -7.46 24.99 -15.62
N ARG A 41 -8.61 24.48 -15.16
CA ARG A 41 -8.73 23.89 -13.82
C ARG A 41 -8.01 22.55 -13.73
N THR A 42 -8.07 21.70 -14.75
CA THR A 42 -7.29 20.45 -14.78
C THR A 42 -5.79 20.68 -14.97
N GLU A 43 -5.38 21.68 -15.76
CA GLU A 43 -3.98 22.09 -15.94
C GLU A 43 -3.44 22.78 -14.69
N SER A 44 -4.26 23.57 -13.98
CA SER A 44 -3.93 24.17 -12.68
C SER A 44 -3.79 23.12 -11.57
N ILE A 45 -4.62 22.07 -11.58
CA ILE A 45 -4.50 20.95 -10.64
C ILE A 45 -3.29 20.07 -11.00
N MET A 46 -3.03 19.80 -12.29
CA MET A 46 -1.85 19.04 -12.75
C MET A 46 -0.54 19.81 -12.60
N GLY A 47 -0.57 21.15 -12.61
CA GLY A 47 0.60 22.03 -12.49
C GLY A 47 1.15 22.18 -11.07
N SER A 48 0.53 21.57 -10.06
CA SER A 48 1.01 21.65 -8.66
C SER A 48 1.17 20.30 -7.96
N ILE A 49 1.05 19.18 -8.68
CA ILE A 49 1.39 17.87 -8.10
C ILE A 49 2.91 17.75 -8.12
N ASN A 50 3.56 18.38 -7.13
CA ASN A 50 4.95 18.07 -6.85
C ASN A 50 5.02 16.55 -6.58
N PRO A 51 5.90 15.81 -7.27
CA PRO A 51 6.09 14.41 -6.96
C PRO A 51 6.46 14.30 -5.48
N PRO A 52 6.01 13.24 -4.78
CA PRO A 52 6.34 13.06 -3.38
C PRO A 52 7.86 13.13 -3.22
N GLN A 53 8.34 14.00 -2.34
CA GLN A 53 9.75 14.12 -2.03
C GLN A 53 10.20 12.82 -1.34
N ILE A 54 10.94 11.97 -2.05
CA ILE A 54 11.50 10.75 -1.49
C ILE A 54 12.79 11.10 -0.76
N LEU A 55 12.78 11.00 0.56
CA LEU A 55 13.98 11.12 1.38
C LEU A 55 14.59 9.73 1.60
N ASP A 56 15.79 9.49 1.06
CA ASP A 56 16.56 8.30 1.38
C ASP A 56 17.19 8.45 2.77
N ILE A 57 16.58 7.80 3.77
CA ILE A 57 17.04 7.83 5.17
C ILE A 57 18.11 6.76 5.48
N ARG A 58 18.54 5.97 4.49
CA ARG A 58 19.46 4.86 4.72
C ARG A 58 20.88 5.37 4.97
N ARG A 59 21.50 4.89 6.04
CA ARG A 59 22.88 5.25 6.41
C ARG A 59 23.92 4.66 5.46
N SER A 60 23.63 3.53 4.82
CA SER A 60 24.51 2.86 3.85
C SER A 60 23.77 2.60 2.54
N LYS A 61 24.43 2.87 1.41
CA LYS A 61 23.92 2.58 0.06
C LYS A 61 23.95 1.10 -0.30
N PHE A 62 24.49 0.25 0.58
CA PHE A 62 24.86 -1.12 0.25
C PHE A 62 24.10 -2.11 1.14
N GLU A 63 22.93 -2.53 0.68
CA GLU A 63 22.48 -3.88 0.97
C GLU A 63 23.18 -4.79 -0.04
N GLU A 64 23.75 -5.90 0.42
CA GLU A 64 24.33 -6.88 -0.49
C GLU A 64 23.26 -7.34 -1.48
N SER A 65 23.59 -7.37 -2.77
CA SER A 65 22.66 -7.79 -3.82
C SER A 65 22.07 -9.17 -3.49
N ILE A 66 20.74 -9.29 -3.52
CA ILE A 66 20.05 -10.57 -3.25
C ILE A 66 20.60 -11.74 -4.08
N PRO A 67 20.84 -11.59 -5.40
CA PRO A 67 21.55 -12.62 -6.17
C PRO A 67 22.88 -13.08 -5.58
N LYS A 68 23.70 -12.16 -5.06
CA LYS A 68 25.00 -12.50 -4.43
C LYS A 68 24.80 -13.27 -3.12
N GLN A 69 23.82 -12.85 -2.30
CA GLN A 69 23.47 -13.55 -1.06
C GLN A 69 22.98 -14.98 -1.35
N VAL A 70 22.18 -15.16 -2.41
CA VAL A 70 21.71 -16.49 -2.86
C VAL A 70 22.87 -17.35 -3.34
N GLU A 71 23.74 -16.84 -4.20
CA GLU A 71 24.91 -17.57 -4.69
C GLU A 71 25.80 -18.04 -3.53
N ALA A 72 26.15 -17.12 -2.62
CA ALA A 72 26.97 -17.43 -1.46
C ALA A 72 26.32 -18.48 -0.55
N GLY A 73 25.01 -18.36 -0.27
CA GLY A 73 24.27 -19.29 0.59
C GLY A 73 24.07 -20.68 -0.03
N LEU A 74 23.98 -20.79 -1.36
CA LEU A 74 23.90 -22.09 -2.03
C LEU A 74 25.25 -22.82 -2.07
N LEU A 75 26.36 -22.07 -2.09
CA LEU A 75 27.72 -22.58 -2.05
C LEU A 75 28.21 -22.92 -0.62
N SER A 76 27.52 -22.44 0.42
CA SER A 76 27.90 -22.69 1.81
C SER A 76 27.50 -24.09 2.32
N SER A 77 28.12 -24.50 3.43
CA SER A 77 27.74 -25.70 4.18
C SER A 77 27.59 -25.33 5.67
N PRO A 78 26.36 -25.31 6.23
CA PRO A 78 25.08 -25.64 5.58
C PRO A 78 24.65 -24.60 4.53
N LYS A 79 23.71 -24.99 3.66
CA LYS A 79 23.11 -24.07 2.68
C LYS A 79 22.18 -23.09 3.38
N THR A 80 22.17 -21.85 2.92
CA THR A 80 21.28 -20.80 3.42
C THR A 80 20.66 -20.02 2.26
N LEU A 81 19.55 -19.33 2.55
CA LEU A 81 18.92 -18.38 1.65
C LEU A 81 18.49 -17.16 2.46
N PRO A 82 18.51 -15.94 1.89
CA PRO A 82 18.06 -14.74 2.58
C PRO A 82 16.55 -14.79 2.81
N ALA A 83 16.12 -14.48 4.04
CA ALA A 83 14.71 -14.47 4.41
C ALA A 83 13.87 -13.46 3.61
N LEU A 84 14.51 -12.43 3.03
CA LEU A 84 13.84 -11.44 2.19
C LEU A 84 13.09 -12.09 1.01
N LEU A 85 13.52 -13.27 0.55
CA LEU A 85 12.85 -14.01 -0.53
C LEU A 85 11.44 -14.46 -0.15
N PHE A 86 11.09 -14.54 1.13
CA PHE A 86 9.73 -14.84 1.58
C PHE A 86 8.75 -13.67 1.43
N TYR A 87 9.23 -12.47 1.11
CA TYR A 87 8.40 -11.27 0.99
C TYR A 87 8.16 -10.85 -0.47
N SER A 88 8.16 -11.81 -1.39
CA SER A 88 7.60 -11.60 -2.73
C SER A 88 6.10 -11.32 -2.66
N THR A 89 5.47 -10.89 -3.76
CA THR A 89 4.02 -10.66 -3.82
C THR A 89 3.22 -11.86 -3.31
N GLU A 90 3.59 -13.08 -3.74
CA GLU A 90 2.94 -14.31 -3.28
C GLU A 90 3.32 -14.63 -1.84
N GLY A 91 4.59 -14.46 -1.50
CA GLY A 91 5.10 -14.70 -0.14
C GLY A 91 4.38 -13.86 0.92
N ILE A 92 4.12 -12.58 0.64
CA ILE A 92 3.35 -11.70 1.52
C ILE A 92 1.89 -12.18 1.64
N GLN A 93 1.27 -12.67 0.57
CA GLN A 93 -0.09 -13.23 0.66
C GLN A 93 -0.14 -14.48 1.55
N HIS A 94 0.86 -15.35 1.44
CA HIS A 94 1.00 -16.51 2.31
C HIS A 94 1.26 -16.11 3.76
N TRP A 95 2.15 -15.15 3.99
CA TRP A 95 2.41 -14.59 5.32
C TRP A 95 1.16 -13.97 5.95
N ASN A 96 0.39 -13.20 5.17
CA ASN A 96 -0.87 -12.61 5.64
C ASN A 96 -1.84 -13.69 6.07
N ARG A 97 -2.02 -14.76 5.27
CA ARG A 97 -2.88 -15.88 5.67
C ARG A 97 -2.37 -16.57 6.94
N HIS A 98 -1.07 -16.86 6.99
CA HIS A 98 -0.45 -17.58 8.12
C HIS A 98 -0.54 -16.77 9.42
N SER A 99 -0.22 -15.47 9.38
CA SER A 99 -0.21 -14.61 10.56
C SER A 99 -1.60 -14.37 11.15
N HIS A 100 -2.68 -14.60 10.38
CA HIS A 100 -4.05 -14.55 10.85
C HIS A 100 -4.58 -15.89 11.38
N ALA A 101 -3.81 -16.98 11.26
CA ALA A 101 -4.21 -18.27 11.79
C ALA A 101 -4.25 -18.23 13.31
N SER A 102 -5.26 -18.86 13.93
CA SER A 102 -5.50 -18.76 15.38
C SER A 102 -4.37 -19.32 16.24
N ASP A 103 -3.56 -20.23 15.70
CA ASP A 103 -2.40 -20.82 16.35
C ASP A 103 -1.12 -19.95 16.21
N PHE A 104 -1.13 -18.96 15.32
CA PHE A 104 -0.07 -17.96 15.21
C PHE A 104 -0.32 -16.80 16.18
N TYR A 105 -0.02 -17.01 17.46
CA TYR A 105 -0.26 -16.01 18.51
C TYR A 105 0.46 -14.65 18.33
N PRO A 106 1.67 -14.52 17.73
CA PRO A 106 2.42 -13.26 17.81
C PRO A 106 1.66 -12.03 17.30
N ARG A 107 0.97 -12.17 16.16
CA ARG A 107 0.17 -11.08 15.59
C ARG A 107 -1.03 -10.72 16.47
N HIS A 108 -1.67 -11.72 17.08
CA HIS A 108 -2.86 -11.53 17.91
C HIS A 108 -2.52 -10.75 19.18
N GLU A 109 -1.44 -11.15 19.85
CA GLU A 109 -0.95 -10.48 21.05
C GLU A 109 -0.48 -9.05 20.76
N GLU A 110 0.26 -8.84 19.67
CA GLU A 110 0.68 -7.49 19.27
C GLU A 110 -0.52 -6.56 19.05
N ILE A 111 -1.53 -7.00 18.30
CA ILE A 111 -2.75 -6.22 18.07
C ILE A 111 -3.47 -5.92 19.39
N GLN A 112 -3.54 -6.88 20.31
CA GLN A 112 -4.21 -6.69 21.59
C GLN A 112 -3.48 -5.64 22.44
N ILE A 113 -2.15 -5.74 22.55
CA ILE A 113 -1.31 -4.78 23.27
C ILE A 113 -1.45 -3.38 22.65
N LEU A 114 -1.38 -3.27 21.32
CA LEU A 114 -1.51 -1.99 20.63
C LEU A 114 -2.89 -1.36 20.87
N LYS A 115 -3.97 -2.14 20.86
CA LYS A 115 -5.31 -1.62 21.18
C LYS A 115 -5.41 -1.13 22.62
N ASP A 116 -4.84 -1.87 23.57
CA ASP A 116 -4.94 -1.57 24.99
C ASP A 116 -4.03 -0.41 25.41
N LYS A 117 -2.90 -0.20 24.71
CA LYS A 117 -1.85 0.75 25.09
C LYS A 117 -1.64 1.91 24.13
N ALA A 118 -2.35 1.96 22.99
CA ALA A 118 -2.17 3.00 21.99
C ALA A 118 -2.24 4.42 22.57
N THR A 119 -3.20 4.71 23.45
CA THR A 119 -3.34 6.05 24.05
C THR A 119 -2.16 6.40 24.95
N ASP A 120 -1.73 5.47 25.81
CA ASP A 120 -0.58 5.68 26.70
C ASP A 120 0.71 5.87 25.91
N MET A 121 0.91 5.06 24.86
CA MET A 121 2.07 5.18 23.96
C MET A 121 2.06 6.52 23.25
N ALA A 122 0.90 6.94 22.69
CA ALA A 122 0.78 8.23 22.01
C ALA A 122 1.03 9.41 22.96
N ALA A 123 0.54 9.36 24.20
CA ALA A 123 0.76 10.40 25.20
C ALA A 123 2.23 10.53 25.63
N SER A 124 3.05 9.48 25.45
CA SER A 124 4.48 9.52 25.75
C SER A 124 5.34 10.14 24.64
N ILE A 125 4.77 10.36 23.44
CA ILE A 125 5.47 10.93 22.29
C ILE A 125 5.44 12.46 22.43
N ALA A 126 6.62 13.09 22.37
CA ALA A 126 6.73 14.54 22.45
C ALA A 126 6.09 15.25 21.26
N ASP A 127 5.49 16.41 21.49
CA ASP A 127 4.93 17.25 20.43
C ASP A 127 5.96 17.57 19.35
N GLY A 128 5.52 17.57 18.09
CA GLY A 128 6.38 17.80 16.93
C GLY A 128 7.24 16.61 16.51
N SER A 129 7.09 15.44 17.15
CA SER A 129 7.75 14.20 16.73
C SER A 129 7.14 13.60 15.45
N VAL A 130 7.89 12.69 14.83
CA VAL A 130 7.46 11.92 13.65
C VAL A 130 7.44 10.43 14.01
N VAL A 131 6.37 9.73 13.59
CA VAL A 131 6.29 8.27 13.67
C VAL A 131 6.81 7.69 12.36
N VAL A 132 7.78 6.78 12.46
CA VAL A 132 8.35 6.07 11.31
C VAL A 132 7.97 4.60 11.42
N ASP A 133 7.27 4.09 10.40
CA ASP A 133 6.93 2.67 10.28
C ASP A 133 7.96 1.95 9.40
N LEU A 134 8.49 0.83 9.88
CA LEU A 134 9.57 0.06 9.25
C LEU A 134 9.04 -1.32 8.81
N GLY A 135 8.31 -1.35 7.70
CA GLY A 135 7.82 -2.59 7.09
C GLY A 135 6.33 -2.56 6.75
N SER A 136 5.96 -1.75 5.75
CA SER A 136 4.58 -1.51 5.27
C SER A 136 4.19 -2.36 4.05
#